data_AF-A0A925JB00-F1
#
_entry.id   AF-A0A925JB00-F1
#
_cell.length_a   1.000
_cell.length_b   1.000
_cell.length_c   1.000
_cell.angle_alpha   90.00
_cell.angle_beta   90.00
_cell.angle_gamma   90.00
#
_symmetry.space_group_name_H-M   'P 1'
#
loop_
_entity.id
_entity.type
_entity.pdbx_description
1 polymer ?
#
loop_
_entity_poly.entity_id
_entity_poly.type
_entity_poly.pdbx_seq_one_letter_code
_entity_poly.pdbx_strand_id
1 'polypeptide(L)'
;MNLAYPYKLLENNLWLSPDRMVFWEEEKAIIVSDLHFGKSGHFRKAGIAVPQNIYKEDLQRLMSQLQYFQPKKMIVAGDMFHSHANKELDWFKRWRESFPDTEILLIKGNHDILNEKWYEELG
;
A
#
# COMPACT_ATOMS: atom_id res chain seq x y z
N MET A 1 10.83 -10.84 -11.98
CA MET A 1 10.85 -9.52 -11.33
C MET A 1 11.50 -8.57 -12.31
N ASN A 2 10.81 -7.50 -12.72
CA ASN A 2 11.44 -6.47 -13.54
C ASN A 2 12.39 -5.67 -12.66
N LEU A 3 13.58 -5.35 -13.18
CA LEU A 3 14.61 -4.63 -12.42
C LEU A 3 14.12 -3.21 -12.10
N ALA A 4 14.24 -2.82 -10.82
CA ALA A 4 14.00 -1.45 -10.41
C ALA A 4 15.07 -0.52 -11.01
N TYR A 5 14.63 0.65 -11.47
CA TYR A 5 15.51 1.62 -12.11
C TYR A 5 16.09 2.58 -11.05
N PRO A 6 17.43 2.69 -10.91
CA PRO A 6 18.03 3.62 -9.98
C PRO A 6 17.89 5.07 -10.50
N TYR A 7 17.45 5.96 -9.62
CA TYR A 7 17.21 7.37 -9.91
C TYR A 7 17.69 8.22 -8.74
N LYS A 8 18.52 9.22 -9.01
CA LYS A 8 18.99 10.14 -7.99
C LYS A 8 18.18 11.43 -8.02
N LEU A 9 17.56 11.79 -6.90
CA LEU A 9 16.83 13.03 -6.73
C LEU A 9 17.42 13.82 -5.56
N LEU A 10 17.99 14.98 -5.85
CA LEU A 10 18.80 15.74 -4.89
C LEU A 10 19.90 14.82 -4.31
N GLU A 11 19.94 14.66 -2.98
CA GLU A 11 20.91 13.83 -2.28
C GLU A 11 20.40 12.40 -2.00
N ASN A 12 19.25 11.99 -2.56
CA ASN A 12 18.61 10.71 -2.27
C ASN A 12 18.69 9.72 -3.43
N ASN A 13 18.88 8.43 -3.09
CA ASN A 13 18.85 7.32 -4.01
C ASN A 13 17.46 6.66 -3.98
N LEU A 14 16.79 6.72 -5.13
CA LEU A 14 15.45 6.17 -5.34
C LEU A 14 15.52 5.01 -6.33
N TRP A 15 14.81 3.94 -6.02
CA TRP A 15 14.65 2.79 -6.90
C TRP A 15 13.22 2.77 -7.42
N LEU A 16 13.05 3.16 -8.68
CA LEU A 16 11.75 3.24 -9.34
C LEU A 16 11.35 1.84 -9.81
N SER A 17 10.37 1.25 -9.14
CA SER A 17 9.88 -0.07 -9.49
C SER A 17 8.76 0.03 -10.54
N PRO A 18 8.81 -0.76 -11.63
CA PRO A 18 7.71 -0.83 -12.59
C PRO A 18 6.43 -1.40 -11.96
N ASP A 19 6.54 -1.96 -10.75
CA ASP A 19 5.44 -2.41 -9.92
C ASP A 19 4.72 -1.27 -9.17
N ARG A 20 4.85 -0.03 -9.65
CA ARG A 20 4.15 1.17 -9.14
C ARG A 20 4.56 1.59 -7.73
N MET A 21 5.84 1.44 -7.41
CA MET A 21 6.39 1.79 -6.10
C MET A 21 7.75 2.45 -6.25
N VAL A 22 8.13 3.24 -5.26
CA VAL A 22 9.48 3.82 -5.16
C VAL A 22 10.10 3.35 -3.87
N PHE A 23 11.29 2.75 -3.93
CA PHE A 23 12.07 2.49 -2.72
C PHE A 23 13.10 3.61 -2.52
N TRP A 24 13.06 4.25 -1.36
CA TRP A 24 13.97 5.30 -0.93
C TRP A 24 15.01 4.70 0.02
N GLU A 25 16.26 4.65 -0.46
CA GLU A 25 17.33 3.88 0.18
C GLU A 25 17.76 4.47 1.52
N GLU A 26 17.98 5.78 1.60
CA GLU A 26 18.45 6.47 2.81
C GLU A 26 17.45 6.30 3.96
N GLU A 27 16.16 6.41 3.65
CA GLU A 27 15.08 6.27 4.63
C GLU A 27 14.66 4.83 4.89
N LYS A 28 15.18 3.88 4.09
CA LYS A 28 14.73 2.48 4.05
C LYS A 28 13.21 2.40 3.94
N ALA A 29 12.64 3.22 3.07
CA ALA A 29 11.20 3.40 2.95
C ALA A 29 10.72 2.95 1.58
N ILE A 30 9.58 2.26 1.52
CA ILE A 30 8.84 2.10 0.27
C ILE A 30 7.70 3.11 0.24
N ILE A 31 7.56 3.82 -0.88
CA ILE A 31 6.54 4.83 -1.11
C ILE A 31 5.56 4.27 -2.12
N VAL A 32 4.28 4.35 -1.76
CA VAL A 32 3.14 3.98 -2.60
C VAL A 32 2.07 5.07 -2.50
N SER A 33 1.13 5.09 -3.43
CA SER A 33 0.04 6.07 -3.47
C SER A 33 -1.21 5.40 -4.03
N ASP A 34 -2.39 5.91 -3.67
CA ASP A 34 -3.67 5.51 -4.27
C ASP A 34 -3.96 4.00 -4.18
N LEU A 35 -3.62 3.36 -3.05
CA LEU A 35 -3.85 1.91 -2.86
C LEU A 35 -5.33 1.56 -2.93
N HIS A 36 -6.21 2.46 -2.47
CA HIS A 36 -7.67 2.35 -2.55
C HIS A 36 -8.23 0.99 -2.10
N PHE A 37 -7.69 0.42 -1.02
CA PHE A 37 -8.19 -0.83 -0.49
C PHE A 37 -9.69 -0.68 -0.14
N GLY A 38 -10.53 -1.61 -0.59
CA GLY A 38 -11.98 -1.60 -0.42
C GLY A 38 -12.81 -1.06 -1.60
N LYS A 39 -12.18 -0.51 -2.64
CA LYS A 39 -12.86 0.06 -3.82
C LYS A 39 -13.67 -0.99 -4.59
N SER A 40 -13.19 -2.22 -4.68
CA SER A 40 -13.87 -3.30 -5.41
C SER A 40 -15.17 -3.74 -4.74
N GLY A 41 -15.20 -3.75 -3.40
CA GLY A 41 -16.40 -4.05 -2.61
C GLY A 41 -17.48 -2.97 -2.72
N HIS A 42 -17.08 -1.69 -2.80
CA HIS A 42 -18.01 -0.56 -2.97
C HIS A 42 -18.65 -0.54 -4.35
N PHE A 43 -17.87 -0.71 -5.43
CA PHE A 43 -18.41 -0.78 -6.79
C PHE A 43 -19.33 -1.98 -6.99
N ARG A 44 -19.02 -3.14 -6.39
CA ARG A 44 -19.92 -4.30 -6.41
C ARG A 44 -21.24 -4.04 -5.69
N LYS A 45 -21.23 -3.32 -4.56
CA LYS A 45 -22.47 -2.89 -3.87
C LYS A 45 -23.30 -1.93 -4.74
N ALA A 46 -22.65 -1.15 -5.61
CA ALA A 46 -23.28 -0.28 -6.59
C ALA A 46 -23.61 -0.98 -7.93
N GLY A 47 -23.49 -2.32 -8.02
CA GLY A 47 -23.83 -3.10 -9.22
C GLY A 47 -22.75 -3.17 -10.31
N ILE A 48 -21.56 -2.61 -10.07
CA ILE A 48 -20.43 -2.66 -11.00
C ILE A 48 -19.52 -3.84 -10.60
N ALA A 49 -19.41 -4.83 -11.49
CA ALA A 49 -18.59 -6.02 -11.24
C ALA A 49 -17.09 -5.69 -11.35
N VAL A 50 -16.45 -5.39 -10.22
CA VAL A 50 -14.99 -5.35 -10.13
C VAL A 50 -14.48 -6.75 -9.71
N PRO A 51 -13.60 -7.39 -10.51
CA PRO A 51 -13.05 -8.70 -10.17
C PRO A 51 -12.20 -8.66 -8.89
N GLN A 52 -12.45 -9.58 -7.96
CA GLN A 52 -11.64 -9.73 -6.74
C GLN A 52 -10.17 -10.08 -7.01
N ASN A 53 -9.86 -10.59 -8.21
CA ASN A 53 -8.49 -10.94 -8.59
C ASN A 53 -7.58 -9.71 -8.69
N ILE A 54 -8.10 -8.55 -9.09
CA ILE A 54 -7.32 -7.32 -9.21
C ILE A 54 -6.73 -6.91 -7.85
N TYR A 55 -7.54 -6.99 -6.79
CA TYR A 55 -7.09 -6.71 -5.43
C TYR A 55 -5.98 -7.67 -4.99
N LYS A 56 -6.14 -8.97 -5.26
CA LYS A 56 -5.13 -9.97 -4.90
C LYS A 56 -3.81 -9.74 -5.63
N GLU A 57 -3.87 -9.36 -6.91
CA GLU A 57 -2.69 -9.05 -7.71
C GLU A 57 -1.95 -7.82 -7.19
N ASP A 58 -2.65 -6.75 -6.84
CA ASP A 58 -2.02 -5.55 -6.26
C ASP A 58 -1.42 -5.84 -4.87
N LEU A 59 -2.10 -6.64 -4.02
CA LEU A 59 -1.54 -7.06 -2.73
C LEU A 59 -0.31 -7.97 -2.91
N GLN A 60 -0.34 -8.92 -3.85
CA GLN A 60 0.81 -9.78 -4.17
C GLN A 60 2.00 -8.98 -4.70
N ARG A 61 1.73 -7.95 -5.50
CA ARG A 61 2.75 -7.04 -6.00
C ARG A 61 3.41 -6.29 -4.83
N LEU A 62 2.62 -5.70 -3.94
CA LEU A 62 3.11 -5.04 -2.73
C LEU A 62 3.97 -5.99 -1.88
N MET A 63 3.47 -7.20 -1.61
CA MET A 63 4.21 -8.21 -0.86
C MET A 63 5.56 -8.54 -1.46
N SER A 64 5.61 -8.72 -2.78
CA SER A 64 6.85 -9.05 -3.49
C SER A 64 7.88 -7.93 -3.35
N GLN A 65 7.44 -6.68 -3.46
CA GLN A 65 8.32 -5.51 -3.34
C GLN A 65 8.83 -5.33 -1.90
N LEU A 66 7.99 -5.56 -0.88
CA LEU A 66 8.41 -5.51 0.52
C LEU A 66 9.40 -6.62 0.89
N GLN A 67 9.20 -7.83 0.37
CA GLN A 67 10.14 -8.93 0.58
C GLN A 67 11.50 -8.66 -0.10
N TYR A 68 11.47 -8.02 -1.28
CA TYR A 68 12.66 -7.70 -2.04
C TYR A 68 13.48 -6.57 -1.40
N PHE A 69 12.83 -5.45 -1.07
CA PHE A 69 13.51 -4.26 -0.54
C PHE A 69 13.70 -4.29 0.98
N GLN A 70 12.93 -5.10 1.71
CA GLN A 70 12.93 -5.19 3.17
C GLN A 70 12.93 -3.81 3.86
N PRO A 71 11.98 -2.92 3.50
CA PRO A 71 11.96 -1.58 4.04
C PRO A 71 11.59 -1.58 5.53
N LYS A 72 12.12 -0.60 6.25
CA LYS A 72 11.71 -0.29 7.63
C LYS A 72 10.42 0.51 7.69
N LYS A 73 10.09 1.25 6.63
CA LYS A 73 8.91 2.12 6.56
C LYS A 73 8.13 1.88 5.27
N MET A 74 6.82 2.00 5.34
CA MET A 74 5.93 2.09 4.19
C MET A 74 5.18 3.40 4.27
N ILE A 75 5.47 4.30 3.34
CA ILE A 75 4.82 5.61 3.23
C ILE A 75 3.69 5.48 2.21
N VAL A 76 2.46 5.71 2.64
CA VAL A 76 1.28 5.76 1.78
C VAL A 76 0.91 7.22 1.56
N ALA A 77 1.18 7.70 0.35
CA ALA A 77 0.88 9.07 -0.08
C ALA A 77 -0.56 9.16 -0.59
N GLY A 78 -1.53 9.20 0.33
CA GLY A 78 -2.94 9.41 0.05
C GLY A 78 -3.74 8.16 -0.32
N ASP A 79 -5.05 8.26 -0.08
CA ASP A 79 -6.14 7.38 -0.53
C ASP A 79 -5.85 5.89 -0.33
N MET A 80 -5.52 5.55 0.92
CA MET A 80 -5.19 4.19 1.33
C MET A 80 -6.43 3.28 1.35
N PHE A 81 -7.58 3.82 1.79
CA PHE A 81 -8.82 3.07 1.92
C PHE A 81 -10.01 3.80 1.29
N HIS A 82 -10.91 3.05 0.66
CA HIS A 82 -12.07 3.62 -0.05
C HIS A 82 -13.44 3.31 0.59
N SER A 83 -13.53 2.47 1.64
CA SER A 83 -14.84 1.97 2.11
C SER A 83 -14.89 1.51 3.57
N HIS A 84 -16.13 1.28 4.06
CA HIS A 84 -16.44 0.63 5.33
C HIS A 84 -15.86 -0.80 5.39
N ALA A 85 -15.56 -1.29 6.60
CA ALA A 85 -14.93 -2.59 6.85
C ALA A 85 -15.48 -3.73 5.96
N ASN A 86 -14.58 -4.45 5.29
CA ASN A 86 -14.90 -5.53 4.36
C ASN A 86 -13.79 -6.61 4.37
N LYS A 87 -13.98 -7.70 3.60
CA LYS A 87 -13.01 -8.82 3.54
C LYS A 87 -11.61 -8.44 3.05
N GLU A 88 -11.47 -7.35 2.30
CA GLU A 88 -10.16 -6.87 1.82
C GLU A 88 -9.32 -6.33 2.99
N LEU A 89 -9.98 -5.73 3.98
CA LEU A 89 -9.34 -5.27 5.20
C LEU A 89 -8.80 -6.44 6.04
N ASP A 90 -9.51 -7.57 6.09
CA ASP A 90 -9.02 -8.78 6.76
C ASP A 90 -7.76 -9.33 6.09
N TRP A 91 -7.66 -9.22 4.76
CA TRP A 91 -6.47 -9.61 4.01
C TRP A 91 -5.30 -8.65 4.26
N PHE A 92 -5.56 -7.35 4.32
CA PHE A 92 -4.57 -6.35 4.70
C PHE A 92 -4.05 -6.58 6.12
N LYS A 93 -4.93 -6.85 7.10
CA LYS A 93 -4.54 -7.15 8.49
C LYS A 93 -3.62 -8.37 8.57
N ARG A 94 -3.97 -9.48 7.91
CA ARG A 94 -3.09 -10.67 7.84
C ARG A 94 -1.76 -10.40 7.16
N TRP A 95 -1.75 -9.54 6.15
CA TRP A 95 -0.51 -9.10 5.51
C TRP A 95 0.35 -8.28 6.49
N ARG A 96 -0.24 -7.34 7.23
CA ARG A 96 0.47 -6.53 8.23
C ARG A 96 1.17 -7.38 9.29
N GLU A 97 0.53 -8.47 9.72
CA GLU A 97 1.12 -9.45 10.64
C GLU A 97 2.40 -10.10 10.08
N SER A 98 2.56 -10.19 8.76
CA SER A 98 3.76 -10.74 8.11
C SER A 98 4.94 -9.76 8.06
N PHE A 99 4.70 -8.47 8.30
CA PHE A 99 5.72 -7.40 8.30
C PHE A 99 5.59 -6.57 9.60
N PRO A 100 5.79 -7.19 10.78
CA PRO A 100 5.56 -6.52 12.06
C PRO A 100 6.50 -5.33 12.27
N ASP A 101 7.73 -5.43 11.77
CA ASP A 101 8.81 -4.43 11.93
C ASP A 101 8.76 -3.28 10.92
N THR A 102 7.82 -3.31 9.96
CA THR A 102 7.64 -2.22 9.00
C THR A 102 6.62 -1.23 9.56
N GLU A 103 7.09 -0.01 9.84
CA GLU A 103 6.25 1.13 10.21
C GLU A 103 5.40 1.59 9.02
N ILE A 104 4.09 1.83 9.20
CA ILE A 104 3.23 2.35 8.14
C ILE A 104 2.88 3.81 8.44
N LEU A 105 3.28 4.69 7.53
CA LEU A 105 3.02 6.12 7.60
C LEU A 105 1.99 6.51 6.55
N LEU A 106 0.78 6.83 6.96
CA LEU A 106 -0.27 7.32 6.08
C LEU A 106 -0.27 8.85 6.03
N ILE A 107 0.02 9.41 4.87
CA ILE A 107 -0.27 10.82 4.56
C ILE A 107 -1.72 10.86 4.08
N LYS A 108 -2.64 11.37 4.93
CA LYS A 108 -4.08 11.35 4.65
C LYS A 108 -4.41 12.07 3.34
N GLY A 109 -5.05 11.35 2.42
CA GLY A 109 -5.67 11.87 1.21
C GLY A 109 -7.10 12.35 1.46
N ASN A 110 -7.76 12.81 0.40
CA ASN A 110 -9.13 13.33 0.46
C ASN A 110 -10.19 12.23 0.65
N HIS A 111 -9.87 10.97 0.38
CA HIS A 111 -10.79 9.84 0.61
C HIS A 111 -10.57 9.12 1.95
N ASP A 112 -9.53 9.48 2.72
CA ASP A 112 -9.16 8.83 3.99
C ASP A 112 -10.02 9.31 5.18
N ILE A 113 -11.35 9.17 5.07
CA ILE A 113 -12.35 9.69 6.03
C ILE A 113 -12.70 8.73 7.20
N LEU A 114 -11.98 7.60 7.35
CA LEU A 114 -12.21 6.67 8.45
C LEU A 114 -11.84 7.27 9.81
N ASN A 115 -12.49 6.78 10.89
CA ASN A 115 -12.23 7.24 12.26
C ASN A 115 -10.76 6.99 12.64
N GLU A 116 -10.11 7.93 13.32
CA GLU A 116 -8.67 7.86 13.66
C GLU A 116 -8.27 6.58 14.40
N LYS A 117 -9.16 6.06 15.28
CA LYS A 117 -8.94 4.77 15.97
C LYS A 117 -8.69 3.60 15.02
N TRP A 118 -9.26 3.64 13.82
CA TRP A 118 -9.06 2.58 12.84
C TRP A 118 -7.65 2.58 12.24
N TYR A 119 -7.02 3.75 12.09
CA TYR A 119 -5.65 3.84 11.62
C TYR A 119 -4.67 3.43 12.72
N GLU A 120 -4.93 3.83 13.96
CA GLU A 120 -4.12 3.45 15.13
C GLU A 120 -4.10 1.93 15.37
N GLU A 121 -5.21 1.23 15.14
CA GLU A 121 -5.27 -0.24 15.27
C GLU A 121 -4.48 -1.00 14.19
N LEU A 122 -4.15 -0.37 13.06
CA LEU A 122 -3.40 -0.99 11.96
C LEU A 122 -1.87 -0.87 12.13
N GLY A 123 -1.43 -0.08 13.12
CA GLY A 123 -0.02 0.08 13.51
C GLY A 123 0.76 0.97 12.57
#